data_AF-A0A316UGU3-F1
#
_entry.id   AF-A0A316UGU3-F1
#
_cell.length_a   1.000
_cell.length_b   1.000
_cell.length_c   1.000
_cell.angle_alpha   90.00
_cell.angle_beta   90.00
_cell.angle_gamma   90.00
#
_symmetry.space_group_name_H-M   'P 1'
#
loop_
_entity.id
_entity.type
_entity.pdbx_description
1 polymer ?
#
loop_
_entity_poly.entity_id
_entity_poly.type
_entity_poly.pdbx_seq_one_letter_code
_entity_poly.pdbx_strand_id
1 'polypeptide(L)'
;MTPRHSSSAAFSAPPPNSDAQTLFKHARQVFDECDSLRESYWELQRRGEKKQAQAAKQEAKELLATLGLAGAGIGQERMQGEVDREWSYQKGDAGGEHNRWANVRPWDHAMLPEPYLNASTIPPLAWAPQKDIKTLQPFVASQAPLPNTFSTFWHHFLSSGARLVVNLTPVYDAYGMTKVRKSHQYWPDHRKQPFDAGDGWEVELVRQTKHTTRTKPDSDTQSEVEARTTAPPAARLMDRAIGASGSGSGSGSTTKNSGHATGSSSSSGSGSDSRRSSHQSSHQPDKDWTIVRRDLLIRPPQKWEPAPLASYVDALYDCTGTGPHHSPTAVNRANPDGSGWPVTLLHVDAWADGGADSSLNFCRLVDLVQDTQRRLCPASSSPVPPIWVHCSAGIGRTGTLVAGMMARALASSHEPTLRAYPAEKIVLILWRYLRERRYGMITTPQQAMMVADEIERVRRGLT
;
A
#
# COMPACT_ATOMS: atom_id res chain seq x y z
N MET A 1 -1.47 -20.44 -26.91
CA MET A 1 -2.89 -20.05 -26.71
C MET A 1 -3.34 -19.31 -27.96
N THR A 2 -4.47 -19.67 -28.56
CA THR A 2 -5.08 -18.91 -29.65
C THR A 2 -5.56 -17.56 -29.11
N PRO A 3 -5.35 -16.43 -29.80
CA PRO A 3 -5.92 -15.15 -29.38
C PRO A 3 -7.44 -15.27 -29.41
N ARG A 4 -8.11 -15.08 -28.27
CA ARG A 4 -9.55 -14.85 -28.30
C ARG A 4 -9.73 -13.45 -28.88
N HIS A 5 -10.24 -13.37 -30.10
CA HIS A 5 -10.77 -12.12 -30.63
C HIS A 5 -12.02 -11.75 -29.81
N SER A 6 -11.80 -10.97 -28.77
CA SER A 6 -12.83 -10.29 -27.99
C SER A 6 -13.25 -9.09 -28.84
N SER A 7 -14.40 -9.17 -29.53
CA SER A 7 -14.85 -8.04 -30.33
C SER A 7 -15.13 -6.85 -29.40
N SER A 8 -14.61 -5.66 -29.69
CA SER A 8 -14.90 -4.41 -28.94
C SER A 8 -16.41 -4.15 -28.76
N ALA A 9 -17.26 -4.75 -29.59
CA ALA A 9 -18.72 -4.80 -29.47
C ALA A 9 -19.25 -5.42 -28.14
N ALA A 10 -18.43 -6.16 -27.39
CA ALA A 10 -18.81 -6.74 -26.10
C ALA A 10 -18.75 -5.73 -24.93
N PHE A 11 -18.13 -4.56 -25.13
CA PHE A 11 -17.96 -3.52 -24.11
C PHE A 11 -18.76 -2.27 -24.45
N SER A 12 -20.09 -2.41 -24.59
CA SER A 12 -20.97 -1.25 -24.68
C SER A 12 -20.85 -0.39 -23.42
N ALA A 13 -20.66 0.92 -23.61
CA ALA A 13 -20.61 1.87 -22.50
C ALA A 13 -21.87 1.77 -21.64
N PRO A 14 -21.76 1.91 -20.31
CA PRO A 14 -22.91 1.89 -19.43
C PRO A 14 -23.86 3.05 -19.76
N PRO A 15 -25.18 2.91 -19.54
CA PRO A 15 -26.13 3.97 -19.78
C PRO A 15 -25.72 5.29 -19.13
N PRO A 16 -25.98 6.44 -19.78
CA PRO A 16 -25.80 7.74 -19.14
C PRO A 16 -26.65 7.77 -17.86
N ASN A 17 -26.05 8.15 -16.73
CA ASN A 17 -26.61 8.13 -15.37
C ASN A 17 -26.56 6.78 -14.61
N SER A 18 -25.75 5.83 -15.06
CA SER A 18 -25.46 4.64 -14.25
C SER A 18 -24.86 5.01 -12.90
N ASP A 19 -25.23 4.27 -11.84
CA ASP A 19 -24.61 4.46 -10.52
C ASP A 19 -23.11 4.15 -10.53
N ALA A 20 -22.39 4.66 -9.52
CA ALA A 20 -20.93 4.49 -9.41
C ALA A 20 -20.53 3.00 -9.38
N GLN A 21 -21.34 2.13 -8.78
CA GLN A 21 -21.04 0.70 -8.70
C GLN A 21 -21.08 0.04 -10.08
N THR A 22 -22.08 0.36 -10.90
CA THR A 22 -22.25 -0.12 -12.26
C THR A 22 -21.13 0.41 -13.16
N LEU A 23 -20.82 1.70 -13.03
CA LEU A 23 -19.71 2.33 -13.74
C LEU A 23 -18.37 1.66 -13.42
N PHE A 24 -18.05 1.43 -12.15
CA PHE A 24 -16.78 0.80 -11.76
C PHE A 24 -16.73 -0.70 -12.05
N LYS A 25 -17.87 -1.40 -12.10
CA LYS A 25 -17.94 -2.78 -12.62
C LYS A 25 -17.56 -2.82 -14.10
N HIS A 26 -18.14 -1.95 -14.91
CA HIS A 26 -17.80 -1.85 -16.33
C HIS A 26 -16.33 -1.44 -16.52
N ALA A 27 -15.88 -0.41 -15.80
CA ALA A 27 -14.49 0.05 -15.88
C ALA A 27 -13.48 -1.03 -15.53
N ARG A 28 -13.77 -1.86 -14.52
CA ARG A 28 -12.93 -3.01 -14.19
C ARG A 28 -12.79 -3.97 -15.37
N GLN A 29 -13.90 -4.32 -16.04
CA GLN A 29 -13.84 -5.24 -17.19
C GLN A 29 -13.00 -4.65 -18.31
N VAL A 30 -13.18 -3.36 -18.62
CA VAL A 30 -12.37 -2.62 -19.60
C VAL A 30 -10.89 -2.65 -19.23
N PHE A 31 -10.53 -2.33 -17.99
CA PHE A 31 -9.14 -2.31 -17.56
C PHE A 31 -8.50 -3.70 -17.55
N ASP A 32 -9.22 -4.74 -17.12
CA ASP A 32 -8.73 -6.13 -17.08
C ASP A 32 -8.48 -6.67 -18.51
N GLU A 33 -9.34 -6.30 -19.47
CA GLU A 33 -9.13 -6.61 -20.89
C GLU A 33 -7.95 -5.83 -21.48
N CYS A 34 -7.80 -4.53 -21.15
CA CYS A 34 -6.64 -3.75 -21.56
C CYS A 34 -5.34 -4.38 -21.05
N ASP A 35 -5.30 -4.80 -19.78
CA ASP A 35 -4.14 -5.47 -19.20
C ASP A 35 -3.82 -6.79 -19.93
N SER A 36 -4.84 -7.55 -20.36
CA SER A 36 -4.68 -8.77 -21.16
C SER A 36 -4.15 -8.48 -22.58
N LEU A 37 -4.60 -7.38 -23.20
CA LEU A 37 -4.08 -6.91 -24.48
C LEU A 37 -2.62 -6.43 -24.37
N ARG A 38 -2.23 -5.80 -23.25
CA ARG A 38 -0.83 -5.41 -22.99
C ARG A 38 0.07 -6.63 -22.83
N GLU A 39 -0.39 -7.69 -22.16
CA GLU A 39 0.34 -8.96 -22.09
C GLU A 39 0.49 -9.59 -23.49
N SER A 40 -0.59 -9.62 -24.25
CA SER A 40 -0.59 -10.13 -25.63
C SER A 40 0.37 -9.34 -26.52
N TYR A 41 0.39 -8.01 -26.41
CA TYR A 41 1.35 -7.14 -27.09
C TYR A 41 2.79 -7.58 -26.82
N TRP A 42 3.15 -7.77 -25.54
CA TRP A 42 4.50 -8.14 -25.15
C TRP A 42 4.90 -9.51 -25.73
N GLU A 43 4.01 -10.50 -25.67
CA GLU A 43 4.26 -11.84 -26.23
C GLU A 43 4.41 -11.83 -27.75
N LEU A 44 3.65 -11.00 -28.45
CA LEU A 44 3.73 -10.84 -29.91
C LEU A 44 5.04 -10.13 -30.31
N GLN A 45 5.46 -9.10 -29.55
CA GLN A 45 6.76 -8.45 -29.76
C GLN A 45 7.91 -9.44 -29.63
N ARG A 46 7.93 -10.28 -28.58
CA ARG A 46 8.96 -11.31 -28.38
C ARG A 46 9.03 -12.34 -29.51
N ARG A 47 7.89 -12.62 -30.17
CA ARG A 47 7.82 -13.52 -31.34
C ARG A 47 8.16 -12.83 -32.67
N GLY A 48 8.42 -11.52 -32.66
CA GLY A 48 8.64 -10.73 -33.87
C GLY A 48 7.36 -10.40 -34.66
N GLU A 49 6.18 -10.66 -34.10
CA GLU A 49 4.86 -10.43 -34.71
C GLU A 49 4.41 -8.96 -34.57
N LYS A 50 5.22 -8.04 -35.12
CA LYS A 50 5.06 -6.58 -34.91
C LYS A 50 3.68 -6.05 -35.32
N LYS A 51 3.10 -6.54 -36.42
CA LYS A 51 1.80 -6.06 -36.92
C LYS A 51 0.67 -6.42 -35.95
N GLN A 52 0.65 -7.65 -35.46
CA GLN A 52 -0.32 -8.12 -34.47
C GLN A 52 -0.13 -7.42 -33.13
N ALA A 53 1.13 -7.18 -32.71
CA ALA A 53 1.40 -6.41 -31.51
C ALA A 53 0.80 -5.00 -31.61
N GLN A 54 1.05 -4.27 -32.71
CA GLN A 54 0.47 -2.94 -32.89
C GLN A 54 -1.06 -2.97 -32.95
N ALA A 55 -1.67 -4.02 -33.51
CA ALA A 55 -3.12 -4.19 -33.47
C ALA A 55 -3.65 -4.33 -32.04
N ALA A 56 -3.01 -5.15 -31.19
CA ALA A 56 -3.38 -5.28 -29.77
C ALA A 56 -3.22 -3.96 -29.00
N LYS A 57 -2.17 -3.18 -29.30
CA LYS A 57 -1.97 -1.84 -28.72
C LYS A 57 -3.05 -0.86 -29.14
N GLN A 58 -3.46 -0.90 -30.40
CA GLN A 58 -4.54 -0.06 -30.91
C GLN A 58 -5.89 -0.46 -30.31
N GLU A 59 -6.17 -1.75 -30.17
CA GLU A 59 -7.39 -2.27 -29.55
C GLU A 59 -7.51 -1.84 -28.08
N ALA A 60 -6.42 -1.91 -27.32
CA ALA A 60 -6.39 -1.41 -25.94
C ALA A 60 -6.65 0.11 -25.86
N LYS A 61 -6.13 0.90 -26.81
CA LYS A 61 -6.40 2.34 -26.91
C LYS A 61 -7.89 2.61 -27.15
N GLU A 62 -8.50 1.89 -28.08
CA GLU A 62 -9.93 2.01 -28.41
C GLU A 62 -10.81 1.60 -27.23
N LEU A 63 -10.44 0.52 -26.53
CA LEU A 63 -11.17 0.06 -25.36
C LEU A 63 -11.09 1.07 -24.20
N LEU A 64 -9.92 1.68 -23.95
CA LEU A 64 -9.80 2.75 -22.96
C LEU A 64 -10.63 3.99 -23.32
N ALA A 65 -10.84 4.25 -24.61
CA ALA A 65 -11.65 5.38 -25.06
C ALA A 65 -13.14 5.22 -24.71
N THR A 66 -13.64 3.98 -24.57
CA THR A 66 -15.05 3.71 -24.21
C THR A 66 -15.42 4.20 -22.81
N LEU A 67 -14.44 4.37 -21.91
CA LEU A 67 -14.64 4.95 -20.58
C LEU A 67 -15.02 6.44 -20.62
N GLY A 68 -14.99 7.07 -21.80
CA GLY A 68 -15.34 8.47 -21.99
C GLY A 68 -14.43 9.38 -21.15
N LEU A 69 -13.13 9.06 -21.14
CA LEU A 69 -12.10 9.90 -20.54
C LEU A 69 -11.59 10.98 -21.52
N ALA A 70 -12.01 10.90 -22.80
CA ALA A 70 -11.74 11.89 -23.83
C ALA A 70 -12.50 13.20 -23.60
N GLY A 71 -11.82 14.33 -23.69
CA GLY A 71 -12.38 15.66 -23.46
C GLY A 71 -12.39 16.09 -21.99
N ALA A 72 -11.71 15.35 -21.11
CA ALA A 72 -11.78 15.57 -19.67
C ALA A 72 -11.00 16.78 -19.14
N GLY A 73 -10.15 17.39 -19.97
CA GLY A 73 -9.29 18.54 -19.62
C GLY A 73 -8.19 18.24 -18.58
N ILE A 74 -8.36 17.20 -17.77
CA ILE A 74 -7.47 16.84 -16.66
C ILE A 74 -6.59 15.66 -17.05
N GLY A 75 -5.27 15.90 -17.16
CA GLY A 75 -4.25 14.86 -17.25
C GLY A 75 -4.16 14.09 -18.58
N GLN A 76 -5.00 14.37 -19.57
CA GLN A 76 -5.01 13.61 -20.83
C GLN A 76 -3.74 13.79 -21.69
N GLU A 77 -3.25 15.03 -21.84
CA GLU A 77 -2.11 15.32 -22.74
C GLU A 77 -0.84 14.58 -22.32
N ARG A 78 -0.62 14.39 -21.01
CA ARG A 78 0.52 13.64 -20.47
C ARG A 78 0.28 12.13 -20.42
N MET A 79 -0.97 11.70 -20.23
CA MET A 79 -1.37 10.28 -20.34
C MET A 79 -1.19 9.75 -21.76
N GLN A 80 -1.37 10.58 -22.80
CA GLN A 80 -1.16 10.18 -24.20
C GLN A 80 0.27 9.64 -24.41
N GLY A 81 1.28 10.32 -23.85
CA GLY A 81 2.68 9.88 -23.90
C GLY A 81 3.01 8.65 -23.05
N GLU A 82 2.23 8.35 -22.01
CA GLU A 82 2.38 7.10 -21.23
C GLU A 82 1.86 5.89 -22.00
N VAL A 83 0.74 6.03 -22.72
CA VAL A 83 0.15 4.97 -23.55
C VAL A 83 1.07 4.60 -24.73
N ASP A 84 1.89 5.54 -25.19
CA ASP A 84 2.82 5.30 -26.28
C ASP A 84 4.11 4.58 -25.85
N ARG A 85 4.36 4.39 -24.54
CA ARG A 85 5.48 3.59 -24.05
C ARG A 85 5.39 2.13 -24.51
N GLU A 86 6.54 1.48 -24.56
CA GLU A 86 6.62 0.05 -24.85
C GLU A 86 6.17 -0.75 -23.63
N TRP A 87 5.15 -1.59 -23.79
CA TRP A 87 4.73 -2.50 -22.73
C TRP A 87 5.65 -3.72 -22.74
N SER A 88 6.51 -3.79 -21.73
CA SER A 88 7.44 -4.88 -21.55
C SER A 88 7.43 -5.39 -20.11
N TYR A 89 7.55 -6.70 -20.00
CA TYR A 89 7.77 -7.44 -18.75
C TYR A 89 9.10 -8.18 -18.77
N GLN A 90 10.06 -7.80 -19.62
CA GLN A 90 11.28 -8.59 -19.80
C GLN A 90 12.01 -8.80 -18.46
N LYS A 91 12.16 -7.73 -17.68
CA LYS A 91 12.79 -7.80 -16.36
C LYS A 91 11.88 -8.50 -15.36
N GLY A 92 10.58 -8.22 -15.40
CA GLY A 92 9.58 -8.90 -14.58
C GLY A 92 9.57 -10.42 -14.73
N ASP A 93 9.67 -10.91 -15.97
CA ASP A 93 9.74 -12.32 -16.34
C ASP A 93 11.05 -12.95 -15.84
N ALA A 94 12.18 -12.24 -15.99
CA ALA A 94 13.48 -12.68 -15.48
C ALA A 94 13.53 -12.77 -13.94
N GLY A 95 12.67 -12.03 -13.24
CA GLY A 95 12.58 -12.04 -11.78
C GLY A 95 12.21 -13.38 -11.17
N GLY A 96 11.47 -14.25 -11.89
CA GLY A 96 11.21 -15.64 -11.50
C GLY A 96 10.75 -15.81 -10.05
N GLU A 97 11.55 -16.53 -9.26
CA GLU A 97 11.31 -16.83 -7.83
C GLU A 97 11.31 -15.61 -6.89
N HIS A 98 11.72 -14.44 -7.37
CA HIS A 98 11.62 -13.17 -6.65
C HIS A 98 10.21 -12.56 -6.78
N ASN A 99 9.33 -13.13 -7.62
CA ASN A 99 7.92 -12.77 -7.73
C ASN A 99 7.07 -13.65 -6.82
N ARG A 100 6.28 -13.02 -5.93
CA ARG A 100 5.34 -13.74 -5.05
C ARG A 100 4.22 -14.42 -5.84
N TRP A 101 3.78 -13.79 -6.92
CA TRP A 101 2.76 -14.31 -7.83
C TRP A 101 3.31 -14.26 -9.25
N ALA A 102 3.39 -15.42 -9.90
CA ALA A 102 3.98 -15.54 -11.24
C ALA A 102 3.28 -14.65 -12.29
N ASN A 103 1.98 -14.39 -12.10
CA ASN A 103 1.16 -13.58 -12.99
C ASN A 103 1.09 -12.09 -12.60
N VAL A 104 1.87 -11.62 -11.62
CA VAL A 104 1.93 -10.20 -11.26
C VAL A 104 3.35 -9.72 -11.41
N ARG A 105 3.62 -9.04 -12.53
CA ARG A 105 4.94 -8.54 -12.90
C ARG A 105 4.92 -7.01 -12.98
N PRO A 106 6.00 -6.30 -12.62
CA PRO A 106 6.09 -4.86 -12.82
C PRO A 106 6.31 -4.53 -14.30
N TRP A 107 5.86 -3.35 -14.74
CA TRP A 107 6.22 -2.83 -16.07
C TRP A 107 7.66 -2.35 -16.08
N ASP A 108 8.45 -2.75 -17.09
CA ASP A 108 9.88 -2.44 -17.16
C ASP A 108 10.17 -0.93 -17.09
N HIS A 109 9.33 -0.08 -17.69
CA HIS A 109 9.50 1.38 -17.70
C HIS A 109 9.20 2.07 -16.36
N ALA A 110 8.60 1.34 -15.41
CA ALA A 110 8.23 1.85 -14.10
C ALA A 110 8.96 1.12 -12.97
N MET A 111 9.90 0.23 -13.29
CA MET A 111 10.67 -0.49 -12.28
C MET A 111 11.67 0.40 -11.55
N LEU A 112 12.08 -0.06 -10.37
CA LEU A 112 13.25 0.46 -9.68
C LEU A 112 14.54 0.10 -10.45
N PRO A 113 15.65 0.81 -10.19
CA PRO A 113 16.98 0.37 -10.63
C PRO A 113 17.31 -1.04 -10.14
N GLU A 114 18.31 -1.68 -10.73
CA GLU A 114 18.85 -2.95 -10.23
C GLU A 114 19.37 -2.81 -8.78
N PRO A 115 19.35 -3.88 -7.97
CA PRO A 115 18.92 -5.25 -8.31
C PRO A 115 17.40 -5.43 -8.50
N TYR A 116 16.96 -6.55 -9.09
CA TYR A 116 15.53 -6.80 -9.32
C TYR A 116 14.72 -6.85 -8.02
N LEU A 117 13.64 -6.06 -7.98
CA LEU A 117 12.54 -6.20 -7.04
C LEU A 117 11.20 -6.03 -7.78
N ASN A 118 10.20 -6.84 -7.44
CA ASN A 118 8.84 -6.66 -7.95
C ASN A 118 8.18 -5.44 -7.28
N ALA A 119 8.52 -4.27 -7.82
CA ALA A 119 8.07 -2.97 -7.38
C ALA A 119 8.00 -2.02 -8.57
N SER A 120 7.16 -1.00 -8.45
CA SER A 120 6.99 0.03 -9.48
C SER A 120 6.98 1.41 -8.83
N THR A 121 7.67 2.36 -9.44
CA THR A 121 7.57 3.77 -9.10
C THR A 121 6.26 4.33 -9.60
N ILE A 122 5.65 5.20 -8.79
CA ILE A 122 4.45 5.93 -9.13
C ILE A 122 4.76 7.41 -8.88
N PRO A 123 5.11 8.16 -9.93
CA PRO A 123 5.44 9.57 -9.80
C PRO A 123 4.25 10.42 -9.33
N PRO A 124 4.52 11.62 -8.80
CA PRO A 124 3.51 12.65 -8.59
C PRO A 124 2.72 12.92 -9.88
N LEU A 125 1.45 13.30 -9.76
CA LEU A 125 0.63 13.67 -10.90
C LEU A 125 1.13 14.99 -11.47
N ALA A 126 1.98 14.91 -12.49
CA ALA A 126 2.67 16.07 -13.01
C ALA A 126 1.75 17.03 -13.81
N TRP A 127 0.53 16.58 -14.14
CA TRP A 127 -0.54 17.41 -14.70
C TRP A 127 -1.38 18.13 -13.64
N ALA A 128 -1.27 17.75 -12.37
CA ALA A 128 -2.03 18.38 -11.31
C ALA A 128 -1.43 19.77 -11.01
N PRO A 129 -2.25 20.79 -10.67
CA PRO A 129 -1.78 22.14 -10.37
C PRO A 129 -0.71 22.17 -9.26
N GLN A 130 0.57 22.21 -9.63
CA GLN A 130 1.67 22.12 -8.66
C GLN A 130 1.77 23.34 -7.74
N LYS A 131 1.26 24.51 -8.19
CA LYS A 131 1.24 25.74 -7.40
C LYS A 131 0.35 25.64 -6.16
N ASP A 132 -0.71 24.82 -6.23
CA ASP A 132 -1.70 24.66 -5.15
C ASP A 132 -1.65 23.28 -4.49
N ILE A 133 -1.10 22.27 -5.16
CA ILE A 133 -0.99 20.90 -4.67
C ILE A 133 0.46 20.60 -4.30
N LYS A 134 0.92 21.22 -3.20
CA LYS A 134 2.28 21.02 -2.63
C LYS A 134 2.53 19.59 -2.11
N THR A 135 1.57 18.69 -2.22
CA THR A 135 1.48 17.43 -1.46
C THR A 135 1.44 16.15 -2.31
N LEU A 136 1.69 16.21 -3.62
CA LEU A 136 1.84 14.98 -4.39
C LEU A 136 3.26 14.42 -4.22
N GLN A 137 3.44 13.64 -3.16
CA GLN A 137 4.62 12.81 -2.98
C GLN A 137 4.61 11.63 -3.98
N PRO A 138 5.79 11.13 -4.39
CA PRO A 138 5.88 9.88 -5.13
C PRO A 138 5.51 8.68 -4.24
N PHE A 139 5.24 7.54 -4.88
CA PHE A 139 5.07 6.26 -4.20
C PHE A 139 5.96 5.20 -4.84
N VAL A 140 6.28 4.18 -4.04
CA VAL A 140 6.75 2.88 -4.55
C VAL A 140 5.71 1.85 -4.19
N ALA A 141 5.10 1.23 -5.20
CA ALA A 141 4.15 0.13 -5.02
C ALA A 141 4.86 -1.20 -5.26
N SER A 142 4.90 -2.07 -4.25
CA SER A 142 5.57 -3.37 -4.35
C SER A 142 4.69 -4.54 -3.92
N GLN A 143 5.11 -5.75 -4.24
CA GLN A 143 4.61 -6.95 -3.55
C GLN A 143 5.05 -6.94 -2.07
N ALA A 144 4.41 -7.77 -1.24
CA ALA A 144 4.95 -8.11 0.07
C ALA A 144 6.26 -8.89 -0.06
N PRO A 145 7.34 -8.49 0.64
CA PRO A 145 8.64 -9.15 0.55
C PRO A 145 8.59 -10.66 0.79
N LEU A 146 9.44 -11.39 0.08
CA LEU A 146 9.72 -12.82 0.26
C LEU A 146 11.05 -12.98 1.02
N PRO A 147 11.30 -14.13 1.67
CA PRO A 147 12.56 -14.35 2.39
C PRO A 147 13.81 -14.10 1.55
N ASN A 148 13.80 -14.53 0.28
CA ASN A 148 14.88 -14.30 -0.68
C ASN A 148 14.92 -12.86 -1.24
N THR A 149 14.02 -11.97 -0.82
CA THR A 149 13.99 -10.57 -1.27
C THR A 149 14.04 -9.56 -0.12
N PHE A 150 14.28 -9.99 1.13
CA PHE A 150 14.29 -9.07 2.28
C PHE A 150 15.44 -8.07 2.21
N SER A 151 16.67 -8.54 1.95
CA SER A 151 17.84 -7.68 1.78
C SER A 151 17.64 -6.68 0.62
N THR A 152 17.17 -7.16 -0.53
CA THR A 152 16.84 -6.31 -1.69
C THR A 152 15.74 -5.29 -1.37
N PHE A 153 14.70 -5.69 -0.64
CA PHE A 153 13.64 -4.77 -0.22
C PHE A 153 14.20 -3.62 0.62
N TRP A 154 15.02 -3.91 1.64
CA TRP A 154 15.61 -2.88 2.49
C TRP A 154 16.64 -2.02 1.75
N HIS A 155 17.40 -2.61 0.82
CA HIS A 155 18.30 -1.88 -0.09
C HIS A 155 17.55 -0.79 -0.85
N HIS A 156 16.47 -1.13 -1.56
CA HIS A 156 15.71 -0.14 -2.33
C HIS A 156 14.96 0.84 -1.43
N PHE A 157 14.41 0.36 -0.31
CA PHE A 157 13.69 1.21 0.63
C PHE A 157 14.58 2.35 1.13
N LEU A 158 15.78 2.05 1.63
CA LEU A 158 16.72 3.09 2.08
C LEU A 158 17.26 3.92 0.92
N SER A 159 17.62 3.30 -0.21
CA SER A 159 18.18 4.01 -1.38
C SER A 159 17.19 4.99 -2.02
N SER A 160 15.88 4.69 -1.98
CA SER A 160 14.82 5.58 -2.47
C SER A 160 14.58 6.80 -1.58
N GLY A 161 15.19 6.85 -0.39
CA GLY A 161 14.94 7.87 0.62
C GLY A 161 13.63 7.68 1.39
N ALA A 162 12.88 6.61 1.13
CA ALA A 162 11.64 6.32 1.85
C ALA A 162 11.88 6.21 3.37
N ARG A 163 10.90 6.67 4.15
CA ARG A 163 10.91 6.59 5.63
C ARG A 163 9.70 5.87 6.19
N LEU A 164 8.68 5.69 5.37
CA LEU A 164 7.39 5.09 5.71
C LEU A 164 7.11 3.89 4.81
N VAL A 165 6.92 2.73 5.43
CA VAL A 165 6.35 1.54 4.80
C VAL A 165 4.90 1.37 5.26
N VAL A 166 4.00 1.15 4.32
CA VAL A 166 2.60 0.80 4.59
C VAL A 166 2.32 -0.62 4.07
N ASN A 167 2.17 -1.57 5.00
CA ASN A 167 1.75 -2.93 4.72
C ASN A 167 0.23 -3.07 4.92
N LEU A 168 -0.49 -3.34 3.84
CA LEU A 168 -1.95 -3.41 3.79
C LEU A 168 -2.52 -4.83 3.86
N THR A 169 -1.73 -5.80 4.33
CA THR A 169 -2.18 -7.20 4.43
C THR A 169 -1.62 -7.90 5.66
N PRO A 170 -2.42 -8.73 6.34
CA PRO A 170 -1.89 -9.66 7.33
C PRO A 170 -0.92 -10.65 6.69
N VAL A 171 -0.12 -11.35 7.50
CA VAL A 171 0.79 -12.40 7.03
C VAL A 171 0.02 -13.51 6.29
N TYR A 172 -1.14 -13.87 6.82
CA TYR A 172 -2.05 -14.83 6.21
C TYR A 172 -3.44 -14.25 6.10
N ASP A 173 -4.13 -14.57 5.01
CA ASP A 173 -5.55 -14.33 4.85
C ASP A 173 -6.32 -15.65 5.01
N ALA A 174 -7.51 -15.58 5.59
CA ALA A 174 -8.38 -16.73 5.77
C ALA A 174 -9.34 -16.82 4.58
N TYR A 175 -9.11 -17.78 3.68
CA TYR A 175 -10.04 -18.06 2.59
C TYR A 175 -10.73 -19.40 2.83
N GLY A 176 -11.91 -19.34 3.46
CA GLY A 176 -12.59 -20.53 3.96
C GLY A 176 -11.73 -21.25 5.00
N MET A 177 -11.48 -22.55 4.80
CA MET A 177 -10.60 -23.35 5.67
C MET A 177 -9.10 -23.22 5.34
N THR A 178 -8.73 -22.56 4.24
CA THR A 178 -7.33 -22.49 3.78
C THR A 178 -6.70 -21.16 4.17
N LYS A 179 -5.51 -21.21 4.78
CA LYS A 179 -4.68 -20.02 5.05
C LYS A 179 -3.78 -19.75 3.85
N VAL A 180 -4.03 -18.65 3.14
CA VAL A 180 -3.17 -18.22 2.02
C VAL A 180 -2.16 -17.22 2.56
N ARG A 181 -0.87 -17.51 2.37
CA ARG A 181 0.20 -16.58 2.78
C ARG A 181 0.17 -15.35 1.87
N LYS A 182 -0.11 -14.19 2.44
CA LYS A 182 -0.18 -12.90 1.72
C LYS A 182 1.08 -12.08 1.90
N SER A 183 1.74 -12.18 3.05
CA SER A 183 3.01 -11.53 3.35
C SER A 183 3.94 -12.49 4.10
N HIS A 184 5.24 -12.23 4.07
CA HIS A 184 6.15 -12.77 5.07
C HIS A 184 6.44 -11.68 6.09
N GLN A 185 6.75 -12.07 7.30
CA GLN A 185 7.21 -11.13 8.31
C GLN A 185 8.68 -10.80 8.04
N TYR A 186 8.96 -9.54 7.74
CA TYR A 186 10.28 -9.01 7.44
C TYR A 186 10.77 -8.02 8.53
N TRP A 187 10.20 -8.16 9.73
CA TRP A 187 10.44 -7.34 10.92
C TRP A 187 10.40 -8.23 12.18
N PRO A 188 11.01 -7.82 13.31
CA PRO A 188 11.03 -8.62 14.53
C PRO A 188 9.72 -8.53 15.34
N ASP A 189 9.38 -9.59 16.08
CA ASP A 189 8.21 -9.63 16.99
C ASP A 189 8.48 -8.99 18.35
N HIS A 190 9.75 -8.91 18.75
CA HIS A 190 10.15 -8.50 20.09
C HIS A 190 11.39 -7.60 20.04
N ARG A 191 11.49 -6.65 20.98
CA ARG A 191 12.61 -5.70 21.03
C ARG A 191 13.96 -6.32 21.39
N LYS A 192 13.98 -7.55 21.91
CA LYS A 192 15.19 -8.16 22.48
C LYS A 192 16.14 -8.75 21.44
N GLN A 193 15.69 -8.95 20.21
CA GLN A 193 16.51 -9.57 19.16
C GLN A 193 16.21 -8.90 17.82
N PRO A 194 17.22 -8.32 17.15
CA PRO A 194 17.08 -7.88 15.76
C PRO A 194 16.68 -9.04 14.86
N PHE A 195 15.85 -8.75 13.86
CA PHE A 195 15.50 -9.68 12.80
C PHE A 195 16.60 -9.65 11.72
N ASP A 196 17.13 -10.82 11.40
CA ASP A 196 18.06 -11.02 10.28
C ASP A 196 17.28 -11.02 8.95
N ALA A 197 17.49 -9.98 8.15
CA ALA A 197 16.90 -9.80 6.83
C ALA A 197 17.74 -10.42 5.70
N GLY A 198 18.80 -11.16 6.04
CA GLY A 198 19.73 -11.77 5.10
C GLY A 198 20.82 -10.80 4.64
N ASP A 199 21.91 -11.34 4.12
CA ASP A 199 23.04 -10.60 3.54
C ASP A 199 23.67 -9.56 4.47
N GLY A 200 23.54 -9.72 5.79
CA GLY A 200 24.04 -8.79 6.81
C GLY A 200 23.11 -7.61 7.12
N TRP A 201 21.86 -7.64 6.64
CA TRP A 201 20.84 -6.66 7.00
C TRP A 201 20.17 -7.03 8.32
N GLU A 202 20.07 -6.08 9.24
CA GLU A 202 19.38 -6.26 10.51
C GLU A 202 18.23 -5.27 10.68
N VAL A 203 17.13 -5.72 11.27
CA VAL A 203 15.95 -4.91 11.59
C VAL A 203 15.66 -4.98 13.07
N GLU A 204 15.78 -3.88 13.78
CA GLU A 204 15.47 -3.79 15.20
C GLU A 204 14.12 -3.10 15.43
N LEU A 205 13.33 -3.61 16.38
CA LEU A 205 12.10 -2.95 16.84
C LEU A 205 12.41 -1.98 17.97
N VAL A 206 12.26 -0.69 17.69
CA VAL A 206 12.39 0.38 18.67
C VAL A 206 11.10 0.54 19.46
N ARG A 207 9.95 0.62 18.78
CA ARG A 207 8.64 0.84 19.42
C ARG A 207 7.51 0.21 18.62
N GLN A 208 6.49 -0.28 19.32
CA GLN A 208 5.24 -0.77 18.71
C GLN A 208 4.05 -0.12 19.38
N THR A 209 3.10 0.40 18.60
CA THR A 209 1.80 0.90 19.05
C THR A 209 0.68 0.33 18.19
N LYS A 210 -0.51 0.21 18.76
CA LYS A 210 -1.70 -0.25 18.06
C LYS A 210 -2.70 0.90 17.94
N HIS A 211 -3.17 1.14 16.73
CA HIS A 211 -4.20 2.11 16.39
C HIS A 211 -5.43 1.37 15.87
N THR A 212 -6.62 1.84 16.22
CA THR A 212 -7.89 1.28 15.73
C THR A 212 -8.67 2.41 15.06
N THR A 213 -9.27 2.15 13.89
CA THR A 213 -10.01 3.17 13.12
C THR A 213 -11.40 3.48 13.72
N ARG A 214 -11.58 3.61 15.04
CA ARG A 214 -12.89 3.59 15.74
C ARG A 214 -13.79 4.81 15.49
N THR A 215 -15.12 4.59 15.45
CA THR A 215 -16.23 5.58 15.38
C THR A 215 -16.68 6.11 16.76
N LYS A 216 -15.91 6.97 17.43
CA LYS A 216 -16.36 8.03 18.39
C LYS A 216 -15.18 8.61 19.18
N PRO A 217 -15.27 9.86 19.68
CA PRO A 217 -14.19 10.51 20.41
C PRO A 217 -14.15 9.96 21.83
N ASP A 218 -13.09 9.22 22.18
CA ASP A 218 -12.84 8.87 23.56
C ASP A 218 -11.63 9.66 24.06
N SER A 219 -11.86 10.34 25.18
CA SER A 219 -10.87 10.65 26.20
C SER A 219 -9.74 9.64 26.23
N ASP A 220 -8.51 10.15 26.22
CA ASP A 220 -7.24 9.46 26.39
C ASP A 220 -7.35 8.08 27.05
N THR A 221 -7.17 7.04 26.25
CA THR A 221 -6.64 5.76 26.74
C THR A 221 -5.53 5.32 25.81
N GLN A 222 -4.37 5.97 26.00
CA GLN A 222 -3.09 5.37 25.63
C GLN A 222 -2.89 4.15 26.54
N SER A 223 -3.18 2.95 26.05
CA SER A 223 -2.73 1.73 26.72
C SER A 223 -1.25 1.52 26.38
N GLU A 224 -0.39 2.20 27.12
CA GLU A 224 1.03 1.86 27.19
C GLU A 224 1.16 0.48 27.83
N VAL A 225 1.58 -0.52 27.04
CA VAL A 225 2.12 -1.76 27.61
C VAL A 225 3.55 -1.44 28.07
N GLU A 226 3.68 -0.82 29.24
CA GLU A 226 4.98 -0.63 29.90
C GLU A 226 5.47 -1.97 30.46
N ALA A 227 6.45 -2.57 29.78
CA ALA A 227 7.34 -3.53 30.41
C ALA A 227 8.35 -2.75 31.27
N ARG A 228 8.08 -2.65 32.58
CA ARG A 228 9.02 -2.12 33.57
C ARG A 228 10.38 -2.82 33.44
N THR A 229 11.39 -2.06 33.04
CA THR A 229 12.80 -2.39 33.29
C THR A 229 13.48 -1.11 33.78
N THR A 230 13.90 -1.15 35.04
CA THR A 230 14.64 -0.08 35.71
C THR A 230 16.07 -0.04 35.18
N ALA A 231 16.44 1.07 34.54
CA ALA A 231 17.84 1.49 34.38
C ALA A 231 18.11 2.68 35.32
N PRO A 232 19.33 2.83 35.88
CA PRO A 232 19.59 3.78 36.96
C PRO A 232 19.78 5.21 36.42
N PRO A 233 19.41 6.26 37.19
CA PRO A 233 19.61 7.63 36.76
C PRO A 233 21.07 8.07 36.96
N ALA A 234 21.61 8.73 35.93
CA ALA A 234 22.88 9.43 35.99
C ALA A 234 22.83 10.61 36.98
N ALA A 235 23.89 10.69 37.78
CA ALA A 235 24.42 11.80 38.56
C ALA A 235 23.59 13.10 38.67
N ARG A 236 23.13 13.40 39.89
CA ARG A 236 23.14 14.77 40.43
C ARG A 236 23.68 14.72 41.86
N LEU A 237 24.84 15.36 42.06
CA LEU A 237 25.28 15.84 43.37
C LEU A 237 24.23 16.80 43.93
N MET A 238 23.92 16.67 45.22
CA MET A 238 23.95 17.72 46.26
C MET A 238 23.38 17.13 47.57
N ASP A 239 24.05 17.45 48.68
CA ASP A 239 23.87 16.98 50.05
C ASP A 239 22.45 17.10 50.65
N ARG A 240 22.05 16.09 51.44
CA ARG A 240 21.88 16.23 52.92
C ARG A 240 21.30 14.96 53.55
N ALA A 241 21.90 14.58 54.69
CA ALA A 241 21.48 13.52 55.59
C ALA A 241 20.15 13.80 56.31
N ILE A 242 19.43 12.73 56.69
CA ILE A 242 19.02 12.37 58.07
C ILE A 242 18.05 11.16 58.03
N GLY A 243 18.45 10.06 58.70
CA GLY A 243 17.64 9.38 59.72
C GLY A 243 16.52 8.38 59.35
N ALA A 244 16.66 7.18 59.93
CA ALA A 244 15.63 6.31 60.54
C ALA A 244 15.00 5.15 59.74
N SER A 245 15.53 3.95 60.02
CA SER A 245 14.88 2.72 60.53
C SER A 245 13.41 2.39 60.18
N GLY A 246 13.16 1.13 59.81
CA GLY A 246 11.84 0.50 59.96
C GLY A 246 11.69 -0.86 59.28
N SER A 247 11.84 -1.93 60.07
CA SER A 247 11.54 -3.34 59.78
C SER A 247 10.05 -3.64 59.58
N GLY A 248 9.71 -4.71 58.84
CA GLY A 248 8.35 -5.26 58.86
C GLY A 248 8.11 -6.46 57.94
N SER A 249 8.20 -7.66 58.51
CA SER A 249 7.82 -8.97 57.97
C SER A 249 6.30 -9.18 57.90
N GLY A 250 5.81 -10.04 57.00
CA GLY A 250 4.42 -10.53 57.03
C GLY A 250 4.11 -11.63 56.00
N SER A 251 3.91 -12.84 56.52
CA SER A 251 3.59 -14.12 55.86
C SER A 251 2.08 -14.37 55.67
N GLY A 252 1.72 -15.33 54.80
CA GLY A 252 0.42 -16.05 54.85
C GLY A 252 -0.11 -16.42 53.46
N SER A 253 0.06 -17.66 52.99
CA SER A 253 -0.83 -18.84 53.22
C SER A 253 -1.98 -18.99 52.19
N THR A 254 -1.78 -19.98 51.32
CA THR A 254 -2.67 -21.12 50.97
C THR A 254 -4.18 -20.94 50.74
N THR A 255 -4.69 -21.44 49.61
CA THR A 255 -5.48 -22.70 49.54
C THR A 255 -5.87 -23.09 48.11
N LYS A 256 -5.87 -24.40 47.87
CA LYS A 256 -6.36 -25.11 46.68
C LYS A 256 -7.88 -25.27 46.75
N ASN A 257 -8.57 -25.36 45.62
CA ASN A 257 -9.58 -26.42 45.46
C ASN A 257 -9.87 -26.80 44.01
N SER A 258 -10.27 -28.06 43.86
CA SER A 258 -10.38 -28.90 42.66
C SER A 258 -11.84 -29.28 42.34
N GLY A 259 -12.07 -29.75 41.10
CA GLY A 259 -13.23 -30.56 40.66
C GLY A 259 -13.44 -30.39 39.14
N HIS A 260 -13.22 -31.35 38.22
CA HIS A 260 -13.97 -32.61 37.94
C HIS A 260 -15.50 -32.37 37.87
N ALA A 261 -16.29 -32.81 36.87
CA ALA A 261 -16.14 -33.91 35.93
C ALA A 261 -17.02 -33.76 34.66
N THR A 262 -16.74 -34.69 33.74
CA THR A 262 -17.38 -35.19 32.53
C THR A 262 -18.91 -35.28 32.44
N GLY A 263 -19.44 -35.22 31.20
CA GLY A 263 -20.77 -35.72 30.84
C GLY A 263 -20.99 -35.76 29.32
N SER A 264 -21.02 -36.97 28.76
CA SER A 264 -21.24 -37.33 27.36
C SER A 264 -22.73 -37.53 27.03
N SER A 265 -23.17 -37.22 25.81
CA SER A 265 -24.20 -38.02 25.10
C SER A 265 -24.28 -37.71 23.61
N SER A 266 -24.44 -38.79 22.85
CA SER A 266 -24.64 -38.90 21.41
C SER A 266 -26.12 -39.05 21.08
N SER A 267 -26.58 -38.51 19.94
CA SER A 267 -27.74 -39.05 19.23
C SER A 267 -27.73 -38.68 17.75
N SER A 268 -27.78 -39.73 16.93
CA SER A 268 -27.99 -39.76 15.48
C SER A 268 -29.41 -39.42 15.09
N GLY A 269 -29.60 -38.70 13.98
CA GLY A 269 -30.90 -38.52 13.31
C GLY A 269 -30.70 -38.21 11.83
N SER A 270 -31.01 -39.19 10.98
CA SER A 270 -31.07 -39.09 9.53
C SER A 270 -32.37 -38.42 9.08
N GLY A 271 -32.27 -37.41 8.20
CA GLY A 271 -33.41 -36.81 7.51
C GLY A 271 -32.96 -36.24 6.17
N SER A 272 -33.35 -36.91 5.08
CA SER A 272 -33.23 -36.42 3.72
C SER A 272 -34.24 -35.29 3.49
N ASP A 273 -33.79 -34.11 3.07
CA ASP A 273 -34.68 -33.22 2.32
C ASP A 273 -33.93 -32.29 1.38
N SER A 274 -34.37 -32.32 0.12
CA SER A 274 -33.94 -31.47 -0.96
C SER A 274 -34.61 -30.10 -0.84
N ARG A 275 -33.86 -28.99 -0.87
CA ARG A 275 -34.26 -27.69 -1.48
C ARG A 275 -33.23 -26.57 -1.23
N ARG A 276 -32.85 -25.93 -2.34
CA ARG A 276 -32.54 -24.49 -2.50
C ARG A 276 -31.33 -23.94 -1.73
N SER A 277 -30.16 -23.90 -2.39
CA SER A 277 -29.01 -23.12 -1.91
C SER A 277 -29.28 -21.62 -2.05
N SER A 278 -29.90 -21.02 -1.03
CA SER A 278 -29.73 -19.60 -0.77
C SER A 278 -28.27 -19.39 -0.34
N HIS A 279 -27.45 -18.81 -1.22
CA HIS A 279 -26.18 -18.21 -0.80
C HIS A 279 -26.51 -17.00 0.08
N GLN A 280 -26.74 -17.26 1.37
CA GLN A 280 -26.64 -16.24 2.40
C GLN A 280 -25.16 -15.85 2.47
N SER A 281 -24.84 -14.71 1.87
CA SER A 281 -23.65 -13.94 2.20
C SER A 281 -23.60 -13.80 3.72
N SER A 282 -22.64 -14.47 4.38
CA SER A 282 -22.38 -14.23 5.79
C SER A 282 -21.95 -12.77 5.95
N HIS A 283 -22.87 -11.91 6.39
CA HIS A 283 -22.54 -10.59 6.91
C HIS A 283 -21.60 -10.78 8.10
N GLN A 284 -20.30 -10.59 7.85
CA GLN A 284 -19.32 -10.39 8.89
C GLN A 284 -19.64 -9.01 9.50
N PRO A 285 -19.93 -8.90 10.81
CA PRO A 285 -20.19 -7.61 11.42
C PRO A 285 -18.99 -6.69 11.20
N ASP A 286 -19.27 -5.45 10.80
CA ASP A 286 -18.28 -4.41 10.50
C ASP A 286 -17.25 -4.29 11.64
N LYS A 287 -15.97 -4.48 11.29
CA LYS A 287 -14.85 -4.41 12.23
C LYS A 287 -13.95 -3.25 11.88
N ASP A 288 -13.65 -2.43 12.89
CA ASP A 288 -12.58 -1.45 12.82
C ASP A 288 -11.29 -2.11 12.31
N TRP A 289 -10.53 -1.38 11.51
CA TRP A 289 -9.21 -1.82 11.08
C TRP A 289 -8.23 -1.60 12.22
N THR A 290 -7.51 -2.66 12.59
CA THR A 290 -6.36 -2.53 13.46
C THR A 290 -5.13 -2.21 12.62
N ILE A 291 -4.37 -1.21 13.05
CA ILE A 291 -3.15 -0.74 12.42
C ILE A 291 -2.05 -0.78 13.48
N VAL A 292 -1.10 -1.70 13.29
CA VAL A 292 0.08 -1.80 14.15
C VAL A 292 1.19 -0.94 13.57
N ARG A 293 1.52 0.15 14.27
CA ARG A 293 2.69 0.98 13.97
C ARG A 293 3.91 0.38 14.64
N ARG A 294 4.99 0.22 13.86
CA ARG A 294 6.32 -0.14 14.35
C ARG A 294 7.30 0.94 13.96
N ASP A 295 7.99 1.50 14.95
CA ASP A 295 9.18 2.30 14.72
C ASP A 295 10.38 1.33 14.79
N LEU A 296 11.14 1.28 13.70
CA LEU A 296 12.21 0.33 13.43
C LEU A 296 13.54 1.06 13.25
N LEU A 297 14.63 0.34 13.49
CA LEU A 297 15.98 0.78 13.17
C LEU A 297 16.61 -0.26 12.25
N ILE A 298 16.90 0.14 11.01
CA ILE A 298 17.48 -0.74 9.99
C ILE A 298 18.99 -0.57 9.99
N ARG A 299 19.75 -1.66 10.02
CA ARG A 299 21.21 -1.65 9.87
C ARG A 299 21.59 -2.41 8.60
N PRO A 300 22.13 -1.71 7.58
CA PRO A 300 22.66 -2.35 6.40
C PRO A 300 24.03 -2.98 6.71
N PRO A 301 24.53 -3.85 5.83
CA PRO A 301 25.87 -4.43 5.94
C PRO A 301 26.97 -3.35 5.96
N GLN A 302 28.10 -3.61 6.60
CA GLN A 302 29.18 -2.62 6.80
C GLN A 302 29.72 -1.98 5.50
N LYS A 303 29.63 -2.69 4.36
CA LYS A 303 30.10 -2.21 3.05
C LYS A 303 28.98 -1.69 2.14
N TRP A 304 27.75 -1.60 2.65
CA TRP A 304 26.64 -1.11 1.86
C TRP A 304 26.72 0.40 1.69
N GLU A 305 26.61 0.83 0.44
CA GLU A 305 26.40 2.22 0.09
C GLU A 305 25.01 2.35 -0.54
N PRO A 306 24.24 3.40 -0.20
CA PRO A 306 22.98 3.66 -0.87
C PRO A 306 23.25 3.88 -2.36
N ALA A 307 22.41 3.29 -3.20
CA ALA A 307 22.47 3.57 -4.63
C ALA A 307 22.25 5.08 -4.85
N PRO A 308 22.92 5.71 -5.85
CA PRO A 308 22.81 7.14 -6.08
C PRO A 308 21.34 7.56 -6.18
N LEU A 309 20.93 8.55 -5.39
CA LEU A 309 19.53 9.01 -5.40
C LEU A 309 19.10 9.48 -6.80
N ALA A 310 20.04 9.97 -7.63
CA ALA A 310 19.82 10.27 -9.04
C ALA A 310 19.19 9.10 -9.83
N SER A 311 19.62 7.85 -9.56
CA SER A 311 19.07 6.65 -10.21
C SER A 311 17.61 6.38 -9.86
N TYR A 312 17.15 6.89 -8.71
CA TYR A 312 15.75 6.82 -8.29
C TYR A 312 14.97 8.08 -8.64
N VAL A 313 15.62 9.25 -8.73
CA VAL A 313 14.96 10.53 -8.97
C VAL A 313 14.27 10.56 -10.32
N ASP A 314 14.92 10.11 -11.39
CA ASP A 314 14.29 10.08 -12.71
C ASP A 314 13.06 9.18 -12.72
N ALA A 315 13.14 8.02 -12.08
CA ALA A 315 12.05 7.06 -11.98
C ALA A 315 10.89 7.52 -11.07
N LEU A 316 11.19 8.26 -10.00
CA LEU A 316 10.21 8.69 -8.99
C LEU A 316 9.57 10.05 -9.30
N TYR A 317 10.24 10.94 -10.04
CA TYR A 317 9.76 12.32 -10.24
C TYR A 317 9.49 12.67 -11.70
N ASP A 318 9.71 11.75 -12.65
CA ASP A 318 9.42 11.95 -14.09
C ASP A 318 10.02 13.27 -14.63
N CYS A 319 11.25 13.58 -14.19
CA CYS A 319 12.00 14.79 -14.50
C CYS A 319 12.52 14.77 -15.95
N THR A 320 11.61 14.86 -16.92
CA THR A 320 11.96 15.01 -18.34
C THR A 320 12.29 16.47 -18.66
N GLY A 321 13.50 16.91 -18.27
CA GLY A 321 14.18 18.08 -18.83
C GLY A 321 13.82 19.47 -18.26
N THR A 322 14.87 20.25 -17.95
CA THR A 322 14.93 21.72 -17.79
C THR A 322 14.57 22.38 -16.44
N GLY A 323 14.47 21.63 -15.34
CA GLY A 323 14.49 22.22 -13.99
C GLY A 323 15.92 22.34 -13.44
N PRO A 324 16.26 23.34 -12.61
CA PRO A 324 17.57 23.38 -11.94
C PRO A 324 17.77 22.07 -11.19
N HIS A 325 18.91 21.41 -11.41
CA HIS A 325 19.34 20.23 -10.68
C HIS A 325 19.42 20.58 -9.19
N HIS A 326 18.32 20.45 -8.47
CA HIS A 326 18.33 20.48 -7.02
C HIS A 326 19.08 19.23 -6.58
N SER A 327 20.31 19.41 -6.10
CA SER A 327 21.05 18.37 -5.38
C SER A 327 20.12 17.85 -4.28
N PRO A 328 19.64 16.60 -4.34
CA PRO A 328 18.64 16.11 -3.39
C PRO A 328 19.17 16.23 -1.97
N THR A 329 18.62 17.16 -1.19
CA THR A 329 19.16 17.50 0.13
C THR A 329 18.74 16.52 1.24
N ALA A 330 17.76 15.65 0.96
CA ALA A 330 17.19 14.73 1.95
C ALA A 330 17.26 13.27 1.48
N VAL A 331 18.47 12.70 1.48
CA VAL A 331 18.64 11.24 1.57
C VAL A 331 18.16 10.81 2.96
N ASN A 332 17.42 9.71 3.09
CA ASN A 332 17.14 9.10 4.39
C ASN A 332 18.48 8.85 5.09
N ARG A 333 18.78 9.64 6.14
CA ARG A 333 20.08 9.57 6.81
C ARG A 333 19.99 8.62 7.98
N ALA A 334 21.04 7.82 8.16
CA ALA A 334 21.29 7.17 9.42
C ALA A 334 21.23 8.19 10.56
N ASN A 335 20.89 7.73 11.76
CA ASN A 335 21.05 8.53 12.95
C ASN A 335 22.50 9.04 13.04
N PRO A 336 22.74 10.28 13.49
CA PRO A 336 24.10 10.86 13.56
C PRO A 336 25.08 10.05 14.42
N ASP A 337 24.56 9.23 15.34
CA ASP A 337 25.33 8.31 16.19
C ASP A 337 25.71 6.99 15.50
N GLY A 338 25.32 6.80 14.24
CA GLY A 338 25.58 5.57 13.49
C GLY A 338 24.72 4.37 13.89
N SER A 339 23.71 4.55 14.76
CA SER A 339 22.92 3.45 15.31
C SER A 339 22.06 2.72 14.27
N GLY A 340 21.75 3.36 13.14
CA GLY A 340 21.01 2.80 12.01
C GLY A 340 20.06 3.81 11.36
N TRP A 341 19.20 3.34 10.46
CA TRP A 341 18.24 4.14 9.72
C TRP A 341 16.85 4.04 10.35
N PRO A 342 16.26 5.16 10.82
CA PRO A 342 14.94 5.14 11.44
C PRO A 342 13.83 4.98 10.40
N VAL A 343 12.96 3.99 10.61
CA VAL A 343 11.87 3.63 9.70
C VAL A 343 10.56 3.46 10.46
N THR A 344 9.44 3.91 9.88
CA THR A 344 8.12 3.57 10.40
C THR A 344 7.43 2.58 9.47
N LEU A 345 6.93 1.47 10.03
CA LEU A 345 6.08 0.50 9.37
C LEU A 345 4.65 0.60 9.94
N LEU A 346 3.69 0.96 9.10
CA LEU A 346 2.26 0.86 9.40
C LEU A 346 1.72 -0.45 8.81
N HIS A 347 1.30 -1.38 9.67
CA HIS A 347 0.78 -2.69 9.26
C HIS A 347 -0.71 -2.79 9.58
N VAL A 348 -1.53 -2.78 8.53
CA VAL A 348 -2.99 -2.99 8.61
C VAL A 348 -3.26 -4.50 8.62
N ASP A 349 -3.66 -5.01 9.79
CA ASP A 349 -3.83 -6.46 10.01
C ASP A 349 -5.24 -6.97 9.70
N ALA A 350 -6.21 -6.07 9.54
CA ALA A 350 -7.59 -6.37 9.20
C ALA A 350 -8.14 -5.33 8.22
N TRP A 351 -8.14 -5.64 6.93
CA TRP A 351 -8.73 -4.80 5.88
C TRP A 351 -9.93 -5.52 5.26
N ALA A 352 -11.09 -4.88 5.32
CA ALA A 352 -12.30 -5.32 4.64
C ALA A 352 -12.49 -4.47 3.37
N ASP A 353 -12.67 -5.12 2.20
CA ASP A 353 -12.84 -4.40 0.93
C ASP A 353 -14.25 -3.82 0.73
N GLY A 354 -15.22 -4.13 1.61
CA GLY A 354 -16.61 -3.67 1.50
C GLY A 354 -17.36 -3.67 2.83
N GLY A 355 -18.47 -2.94 2.87
CA GLY A 355 -19.23 -2.61 4.08
C GLY A 355 -19.26 -1.10 4.32
N ALA A 356 -20.28 -0.58 5.00
CA ALA A 356 -20.46 0.87 5.21
C ALA A 356 -19.29 1.51 5.97
N ASP A 357 -18.69 0.76 6.90
CA ASP A 357 -17.55 1.23 7.69
C ASP A 357 -16.22 1.16 6.92
N SER A 358 -16.15 0.44 5.79
CA SER A 358 -14.91 0.30 5.02
C SER A 358 -14.43 1.64 4.46
N SER A 359 -15.33 2.47 3.93
CA SER A 359 -14.97 3.80 3.42
C SER A 359 -14.48 4.71 4.55
N LEU A 360 -15.10 4.66 5.74
CA LEU A 360 -14.67 5.46 6.88
C LEU A 360 -13.31 5.00 7.44
N ASN A 361 -13.10 3.69 7.56
CA ASN A 361 -11.83 3.10 7.97
C ASN A 361 -10.72 3.44 6.97
N PHE A 362 -11.05 3.42 5.68
CA PHE A 362 -10.15 3.85 4.62
C PHE A 362 -9.76 5.32 4.76
N CYS A 363 -10.72 6.23 4.97
CA CYS A 363 -10.43 7.66 5.19
C CYS A 363 -9.45 7.86 6.37
N ARG A 364 -9.71 7.19 7.50
CA ARG A 364 -8.86 7.23 8.70
C ARG A 364 -7.46 6.69 8.46
N LEU A 365 -7.33 5.66 7.61
CA LEU A 365 -6.03 5.16 7.18
C LEU A 365 -5.30 6.20 6.32
N VAL A 366 -5.99 6.85 5.38
CA VAL A 366 -5.41 7.92 4.55
C VAL A 366 -4.91 9.06 5.44
N ASP A 367 -5.69 9.48 6.46
CA ASP A 367 -5.28 10.48 7.46
C ASP A 367 -4.00 10.06 8.18
N LEU A 368 -3.99 8.84 8.75
CA LEU A 368 -2.86 8.32 9.51
C LEU A 368 -1.58 8.24 8.67
N VAL A 369 -1.69 7.77 7.43
CA VAL A 369 -0.54 7.65 6.52
C VAL A 369 -0.02 9.04 6.15
N GLN A 370 -0.91 9.98 5.83
CA GLN A 370 -0.53 11.34 5.45
C GLN A 370 0.10 12.11 6.62
N ASP A 371 -0.47 12.01 7.82
CA ASP A 371 0.10 12.61 9.03
C ASP A 371 1.46 12.02 9.38
N THR A 372 1.60 10.70 9.26
CA THR A 372 2.86 10.02 9.53
C THR A 372 3.93 10.46 8.54
N GLN A 373 3.61 10.54 7.25
CA GLN A 373 4.53 11.04 6.25
C GLN A 373 4.95 12.49 6.52
N ARG A 374 4.00 13.40 6.85
CA ARG A 374 4.33 14.80 7.20
C ARG A 374 5.27 14.92 8.39
N ARG A 375 5.09 14.09 9.42
CA ARG A 375 5.95 14.07 10.61
C ARG A 375 7.35 13.52 10.32
N LEU A 376 7.45 12.52 9.44
CA LEU A 376 8.74 11.95 9.03
C LEU A 376 9.45 12.82 7.99
N CYS A 377 8.72 13.51 7.14
CA CYS A 377 9.26 14.28 6.03
C CYS A 377 8.69 15.70 6.09
N PRO A 378 9.31 16.62 6.86
CA PRO A 378 8.84 18.00 6.95
C PRO A 378 8.93 18.71 5.60
N ALA A 379 8.20 19.82 5.44
CA ALA A 379 8.06 20.55 4.17
C ALA A 379 9.39 21.05 3.57
N SER A 380 10.48 21.06 4.34
CA SER A 380 11.84 21.35 3.87
C SER A 380 12.48 20.22 3.07
N SER A 381 11.91 19.01 3.08
CA SER A 381 12.42 17.87 2.32
C SER A 381 12.17 18.07 0.83
N SER A 382 13.24 18.39 0.10
CA SER A 382 13.22 18.51 -1.36
C SER A 382 14.26 17.57 -1.99
N PRO A 383 13.85 16.68 -2.92
CA PRO A 383 12.45 16.37 -3.24
C PRO A 383 11.76 15.60 -2.10
N VAL A 384 10.41 15.58 -2.08
CA VAL A 384 9.63 14.89 -1.02
C VAL A 384 9.80 13.37 -1.15
N PRO A 385 10.32 12.66 -0.14
CA PRO A 385 10.58 11.22 -0.24
C PRO A 385 9.33 10.38 -0.51
N PRO A 386 9.46 9.23 -1.20
CA PRO A 386 8.32 8.38 -1.51
C PRO A 386 7.74 7.70 -0.26
N ILE A 387 6.45 7.38 -0.34
CA ILE A 387 5.84 6.38 0.56
C ILE A 387 5.95 5.01 -0.10
N TRP A 388 6.48 4.04 0.64
CA TRP A 388 6.52 2.66 0.19
C TRP A 388 5.24 1.94 0.61
N VAL A 389 4.47 1.41 -0.35
CA VAL A 389 3.17 0.78 -0.08
C VAL A 389 3.15 -0.62 -0.68
N HIS A 390 2.73 -1.61 0.11
CA HIS A 390 2.50 -2.95 -0.38
C HIS A 390 1.27 -3.59 0.26
N CYS A 391 0.71 -4.58 -0.42
CA CYS A 391 -0.26 -5.52 0.14
C CYS A 391 0.32 -6.93 -0.04
N SER A 392 -0.40 -7.85 -0.67
CA SER A 392 0.20 -9.13 -1.09
C SER A 392 0.92 -9.01 -2.42
N ALA A 393 0.17 -8.82 -3.50
CA ALA A 393 0.72 -8.63 -4.85
C ALA A 393 1.12 -7.18 -5.15
N GLY A 394 0.68 -6.23 -4.32
CA GLY A 394 0.94 -4.82 -4.51
C GLY A 394 0.04 -4.13 -5.53
N ILE A 395 -1.17 -4.65 -5.80
CA ILE A 395 -2.04 -4.15 -6.87
C ILE A 395 -3.44 -3.74 -6.38
N GLY A 396 -4.10 -4.54 -5.52
CA GLY A 396 -5.45 -4.25 -5.00
C GLY A 396 -5.45 -3.12 -3.97
N ARG A 397 -5.35 -3.46 -2.68
CA ARG A 397 -5.33 -2.49 -1.56
C ARG A 397 -4.25 -1.41 -1.71
N THR A 398 -3.08 -1.78 -2.27
CA THR A 398 -2.01 -0.84 -2.62
C THR A 398 -2.49 0.22 -3.59
N GLY A 399 -3.13 -0.18 -4.70
CA GLY A 399 -3.70 0.76 -5.66
C GLY A 399 -4.80 1.61 -5.04
N THR A 400 -5.63 1.03 -4.18
CA THR A 400 -6.67 1.77 -3.45
C THR A 400 -6.09 2.87 -2.59
N LEU A 401 -5.09 2.57 -1.75
CA LEU A 401 -4.48 3.59 -0.87
C LEU A 401 -3.78 4.68 -1.69
N VAL A 402 -2.98 4.29 -2.69
CA VAL A 402 -2.27 5.28 -3.52
C VAL A 402 -3.26 6.18 -4.25
N ALA A 403 -4.32 5.61 -4.83
CA ALA A 403 -5.38 6.37 -5.47
C ALA A 403 -6.10 7.30 -4.47
N GLY A 404 -6.44 6.83 -3.27
CA GLY A 404 -7.07 7.64 -2.24
C GLY A 404 -6.23 8.84 -1.80
N MET A 405 -4.93 8.64 -1.61
CA MET A 405 -4.02 9.74 -1.26
C MET A 405 -3.91 10.77 -2.40
N MET A 406 -3.80 10.31 -3.65
CA MET A 406 -3.81 11.20 -4.82
C MET A 406 -5.14 11.93 -4.99
N ALA A 407 -6.25 11.21 -4.84
CA ALA A 407 -7.60 11.73 -4.94
C ALA A 407 -7.87 12.80 -3.90
N ARG A 408 -7.45 12.58 -2.64
CA ARG A 408 -7.51 13.59 -1.58
C ARG A 408 -6.73 14.84 -1.93
N ALA A 409 -5.52 14.71 -2.45
CA ALA A 409 -4.70 15.85 -2.84
C ALA A 409 -5.36 16.66 -3.96
N LEU A 410 -5.96 15.99 -4.96
CA LEU A 410 -6.74 16.63 -6.02
C LEU A 410 -8.01 17.30 -5.49
N ALA A 411 -8.75 16.63 -4.61
CA ALA A 411 -9.99 17.15 -4.03
C ALA A 411 -9.76 18.35 -3.09
N SER A 412 -8.59 18.40 -2.44
CA SER A 412 -8.17 19.52 -1.59
C SER A 412 -7.62 20.71 -2.38
N SER A 413 -7.47 20.57 -3.71
CA SER A 413 -6.93 21.64 -4.54
C SER A 413 -7.94 22.80 -4.68
N HIS A 414 -7.42 24.01 -4.81
CA HIS A 414 -8.26 25.20 -5.04
C HIS A 414 -8.72 25.31 -6.50
N GLU A 415 -8.28 24.41 -7.38
CA GLU A 415 -8.56 24.48 -8.81
C GLU A 415 -10.05 24.20 -9.10
N PRO A 416 -10.81 25.18 -9.63
CA PRO A 416 -12.25 25.04 -9.83
C PRO A 416 -12.62 23.86 -10.73
N THR A 417 -11.82 23.59 -11.77
CA THR A 417 -12.05 22.49 -12.71
C THR A 417 -12.02 21.13 -12.02
N LEU A 418 -11.05 20.90 -11.13
CA LEU A 418 -10.91 19.66 -10.36
C LEU A 418 -12.04 19.48 -9.33
N ARG A 419 -12.51 20.58 -8.73
CA ARG A 419 -13.62 20.55 -7.76
C ARG A 419 -14.97 20.26 -8.42
N ALA A 420 -15.19 20.77 -9.63
CA ALA A 420 -16.43 20.53 -10.38
C ALA A 420 -16.50 19.13 -11.04
N TYR A 421 -15.36 18.44 -11.19
CA TYR A 421 -15.29 17.16 -11.87
C TYR A 421 -15.98 16.03 -11.08
N PRO A 422 -16.81 15.15 -11.67
CA PRO A 422 -17.42 14.03 -10.94
C PRO A 422 -16.36 13.15 -10.26
N ALA A 423 -16.61 12.72 -9.01
CA ALA A 423 -15.66 11.90 -8.25
C ALA A 423 -15.30 10.62 -9.00
N GLU A 424 -16.27 9.99 -9.65
CA GLU A 424 -16.10 8.79 -10.43
C GLU A 424 -15.16 8.99 -11.61
N LYS A 425 -15.23 10.15 -12.27
CA LYS A 425 -14.32 10.48 -13.37
C LYS A 425 -12.88 10.67 -12.89
N ILE A 426 -12.68 11.31 -11.73
CA ILE A 426 -11.36 11.41 -11.10
C ILE A 426 -10.82 10.01 -10.76
N VAL A 427 -11.66 9.13 -10.20
CA VAL A 427 -11.28 7.75 -9.89
C VAL A 427 -10.87 6.99 -11.16
N LEU A 428 -11.61 7.10 -12.26
CA LEU A 428 -11.25 6.45 -13.53
C LEU A 428 -9.92 6.97 -14.10
N ILE A 429 -9.65 8.27 -13.98
CA ILE A 429 -8.36 8.87 -14.37
C ILE A 429 -7.23 8.28 -13.51
N LEU A 430 -7.37 8.28 -12.19
CA LEU A 430 -6.35 7.73 -11.30
C LEU A 430 -6.15 6.23 -11.50
N TRP A 431 -7.23 5.48 -11.69
CA TRP A 431 -7.18 4.03 -11.93
C TRP A 431 -6.40 3.72 -13.21
N ARG A 432 -6.68 4.45 -14.30
CA ARG A 432 -5.91 4.34 -15.54
C ARG A 432 -4.43 4.67 -15.32
N TYR A 433 -4.13 5.82 -14.72
CA TYR A 433 -2.76 6.26 -14.45
C TYR A 433 -1.97 5.21 -13.66
N LEU A 434 -2.57 4.67 -12.60
CA LEU A 434 -1.94 3.63 -11.79
C LEU A 434 -1.70 2.34 -12.58
N ARG A 435 -2.61 1.94 -13.47
CA ARG A 435 -2.43 0.73 -14.30
C ARG A 435 -1.36 0.89 -15.40
N GLU A 436 -1.12 2.10 -15.89
CA GLU A 436 0.02 2.40 -16.78
C GLU A 436 1.37 2.32 -16.05
N ARG A 437 1.40 2.47 -14.73
CA ARG A 437 2.63 2.43 -13.91
C ARG A 437 2.84 1.09 -13.21
N ARG A 438 1.78 0.40 -12.83
CA ARG A 438 1.83 -0.95 -12.25
C ARG A 438 0.60 -1.75 -12.68
N TYR A 439 0.85 -2.91 -13.27
CA TYR A 439 -0.18 -3.84 -13.73
C TYR A 439 -1.25 -4.11 -12.65
N GLY A 440 -2.52 -4.16 -13.07
CA GLY A 440 -3.64 -4.64 -12.23
C GLY A 440 -3.99 -3.77 -11.01
N MET A 441 -3.48 -2.54 -10.92
CA MET A 441 -3.78 -1.62 -9.82
C MET A 441 -5.28 -1.38 -9.67
N ILE A 442 -5.79 -1.44 -8.43
CA ILE A 442 -7.21 -1.50 -8.04
C ILE A 442 -7.91 -2.72 -8.67
N THR A 443 -8.32 -3.65 -7.82
CA THR A 443 -8.78 -4.99 -8.24
C THR A 443 -10.28 -5.18 -8.17
N THR A 444 -11.01 -4.32 -7.44
CA THR A 444 -12.45 -4.45 -7.27
C THR A 444 -13.18 -3.11 -7.44
N PRO A 445 -14.45 -3.12 -7.88
CA PRO A 445 -15.27 -1.92 -7.91
C PRO A 445 -15.44 -1.28 -6.53
N GLN A 446 -15.53 -2.09 -5.46
CA GLN A 446 -15.66 -1.59 -4.09
C GLN A 446 -14.43 -0.80 -3.64
N GLN A 447 -13.23 -1.21 -4.07
CA GLN A 447 -12.01 -0.44 -3.86
C GLN A 447 -12.08 0.93 -4.55
N ALA A 448 -12.60 0.99 -5.77
CA ALA A 448 -12.79 2.26 -6.47
C ALA A 448 -13.85 3.14 -5.80
N MET A 449 -14.92 2.54 -5.25
CA MET A 449 -15.93 3.27 -4.47
C MET A 449 -15.33 3.92 -3.22
N MET A 450 -14.45 3.24 -2.48
CA MET A 450 -13.77 3.84 -1.33
C MET A 450 -12.95 5.09 -1.71
N VAL A 451 -12.36 5.12 -2.91
CA VAL A 451 -11.64 6.31 -3.41
C VAL A 451 -12.62 7.43 -3.80
N ALA A 452 -13.77 7.10 -4.40
CA ALA A 452 -14.81 8.10 -4.71
C ALA A 452 -15.38 8.73 -3.43
N ASP A 453 -15.65 7.91 -2.41
CA ASP A 453 -16.14 8.37 -1.11
C ASP A 453 -15.15 9.30 -0.42
N GLU A 454 -13.84 9.03 -0.53
CA GLU A 454 -12.77 9.89 -0.03
C GLU A 454 -12.79 11.28 -0.70
N ILE A 455 -13.00 11.35 -2.01
CA ILE A 455 -13.13 12.64 -2.73
C ILE A 455 -14.33 13.43 -2.19
N GLU A 456 -15.48 12.78 -2.07
CA GLU A 456 -16.71 13.42 -1.61
C GLU A 456 -16.61 13.86 -0.14
N ARG A 457 -15.89 13.10 0.69
CA ARG A 457 -15.58 13.47 2.07
C ARG A 457 -14.78 14.77 2.13
N VAL A 458 -13.71 14.88 1.32
CA VAL A 458 -12.87 16.08 1.24
C VAL A 458 -13.70 17.29 0.78
N ARG A 459 -14.53 17.12 -0.25
CA ARG A 459 -15.41 18.18 -0.75
C ARG A 459 -16.42 18.70 0.27
N ARG A 460 -16.84 17.84 1.20
CA ARG A 460 -17.75 18.19 2.31
C ARG A 460 -17.02 18.78 3.51
N GLY A 461 -15.70 18.93 3.48
CA GLY A 461 -14.91 19.45 4.59
C GLY A 461 -14.83 18.51 5.80
N LEU A 462 -14.94 17.19 5.57
CA LEU A 462 -14.96 16.17 6.63
C LEU A 462 -13.56 15.57 6.89
N THR A 463 -12.48 16.19 6.43
CA THR A 463 -11.09 15.74 6.59
C THR A 463 -10.45 16.25 7.86
#